data_AF-A0A2I8AAK6-F1
#
_entry.id   AF-A0A2I8AAK6-F1
#
_cell.length_a   1.000
_cell.length_b   1.000
_cell.length_c   1.000
_cell.angle_alpha   90.00
_cell.angle_beta   90.00
_cell.angle_gamma   90.00
#
_symmetry.space_group_name_H-M   'P 1'
#
loop_
_entity.id
_entity.type
_entity.pdbx_description
1 polymer ?
#
loop_
_entity_poly.entity_id
_entity_poly.type
_entity_poly.pdbx_seq_one_letter_code
_entity_poly.pdbx_strand_id
1 'polypeptide(L)'
;MNIKVHSIPTASSDNIQQQLRYKQFLLLGQKYPGMRLVPTQEIDAVLHTNMTNTNSKTLFNTLIKHIPEFGMGGAEEYLEWQLIFAQTKALFEQTFGKGSMGDSPPACCEILIHPLV
;
A
#
# COMPACT_ATOMS: atom_id res chain seq x y z
N MET A 1 -14.06 -31.28 -33.75
CA MET A 1 -14.10 -31.22 -32.27
C MET A 1 -13.24 -30.02 -31.87
N ASN A 2 -13.84 -28.83 -31.71
CA ASN A 2 -13.09 -27.61 -31.41
C ASN A 2 -12.95 -27.44 -29.90
N ILE A 3 -11.74 -27.63 -29.39
CA ILE A 3 -11.42 -27.34 -28.00
C ILE A 3 -11.36 -25.82 -27.86
N LYS A 4 -12.37 -25.25 -27.19
CA LYS A 4 -12.39 -23.86 -26.73
C LYS A 4 -11.32 -23.73 -25.64
N VAL A 5 -10.10 -23.39 -26.04
CA VAL A 5 -9.05 -22.99 -25.09
C VAL A 5 -9.58 -21.77 -24.34
N HIS A 6 -9.94 -21.97 -23.08
CA HIS A 6 -10.32 -20.87 -22.21
C HIS A 6 -9.07 -20.02 -22.01
N SER A 7 -9.10 -18.78 -22.50
CA SER A 7 -8.07 -17.79 -22.23
C SER A 7 -7.96 -17.63 -20.71
N ILE A 8 -6.88 -18.14 -20.14
CA ILE A 8 -6.46 -17.80 -18.78
C ILE A 8 -6.25 -16.28 -18.80
N PRO A 9 -6.90 -15.49 -17.94
CA PRO A 9 -6.69 -14.04 -17.93
C PRO A 9 -5.23 -13.79 -17.56
N THR A 10 -4.42 -13.38 -18.53
CA THR A 10 -3.07 -12.93 -18.30
C THR A 10 -3.18 -11.59 -17.57
N ALA A 11 -2.74 -11.56 -16.31
CA ALA A 11 -2.68 -10.33 -15.54
C ALA A 11 -1.88 -9.29 -16.35
N SER A 12 -2.45 -8.08 -16.54
CA SER A 12 -1.77 -7.00 -17.24
C SER A 12 -0.44 -6.67 -16.54
N SER A 13 0.54 -6.14 -17.28
CA SER A 13 1.82 -5.68 -16.71
C SER A 13 1.61 -4.73 -15.53
N ASP A 14 0.57 -3.89 -15.61
CA ASP A 14 0.19 -2.96 -14.55
C ASP A 14 -0.23 -3.68 -13.26
N ASN A 15 -0.98 -4.78 -13.37
CA ASN A 15 -1.39 -5.59 -12.22
C ASN A 15 -0.18 -6.22 -11.50
N ILE A 16 0.83 -6.65 -12.26
CA ILE A 16 2.06 -7.23 -11.69
C ILE A 16 2.85 -6.17 -10.90
N GLN A 17 2.99 -4.95 -11.45
CA GLN A 17 3.69 -3.86 -10.76
C GLN A 17 2.94 -3.38 -9.51
N GLN A 18 1.61 -3.30 -9.59
CA GLN A 18 0.73 -2.99 -8.45
C GLN A 18 0.93 -3.97 -7.29
N GLN A 19 0.91 -5.27 -7.58
CA GLN A 19 1.12 -6.32 -6.60
C GLN A 19 2.54 -6.30 -6.01
N LEU A 20 3.55 -5.98 -6.83
CA LEU A 20 4.93 -5.85 -6.37
C LEU A 20 5.08 -4.66 -5.40
N ARG A 21 4.59 -3.48 -5.77
CA ARG A 21 4.65 -2.27 -4.94
C ARG A 21 3.91 -2.44 -3.62
N TYR A 22 2.75 -3.09 -3.66
CA TYR A 22 2.01 -3.47 -2.46
C TYR A 22 2.84 -4.37 -1.53
N LYS A 23 3.48 -5.43 -2.05
CA LYS A 23 4.35 -6.30 -1.24
C LYS A 23 5.56 -5.55 -0.68
N GLN A 24 6.18 -4.68 -1.47
CA GLN A 24 7.26 -3.82 -1.04
C GLN A 24 6.82 -2.86 0.08
N PHE A 25 5.62 -2.31 -0.01
CA PHE A 25 5.03 -1.47 1.03
C PHE A 25 4.85 -2.22 2.36
N LEU A 26 4.35 -3.46 2.31
CA LEU A 26 4.25 -4.30 3.50
C LEU A 26 5.63 -4.61 4.11
N LEU A 27 6.61 -4.95 3.28
CA LEU A 27 7.99 -5.18 3.72
C LEU A 27 8.60 -3.92 4.34
N LEU A 28 8.27 -2.74 3.79
CA LEU A 28 8.73 -1.46 4.31
C LEU A 28 8.23 -1.24 5.74
N GLY A 29 6.93 -1.42 5.99
CA GLY A 29 6.39 -1.25 7.34
C GLY A 29 6.84 -2.35 8.32
N GLN A 30 7.17 -3.55 7.84
CA GLN A 30 7.84 -4.56 8.68
C GLN A 30 9.27 -4.19 9.04
N LYS A 31 10.01 -3.58 8.11
CA LYS A 31 11.39 -3.12 8.34
C LYS A 31 11.45 -1.92 9.29
N TYR A 32 10.40 -1.09 9.28
CA TYR A 32 10.28 0.11 10.10
C TYR A 32 8.98 0.09 10.91
N PRO A 33 8.85 -0.83 11.89
CA PRO A 33 7.63 -0.99 12.65
C PRO A 33 7.31 0.26 13.48
N GLY A 34 6.03 0.59 13.61
CA GLY A 34 5.55 1.75 14.36
C GLY A 34 5.68 3.09 13.63
N MET A 35 6.25 3.13 12.41
CA MET A 35 6.20 4.33 11.59
C MET A 35 4.85 4.49 10.90
N ARG A 36 4.40 5.74 10.82
CA ARG A 36 3.23 6.14 10.04
C ARG A 36 3.63 6.19 8.57
N LEU A 37 2.90 5.48 7.72
CA LEU A 37 3.17 5.39 6.29
C LEU A 37 1.92 5.80 5.50
N VAL A 38 2.12 6.59 4.46
CA VAL A 38 1.05 6.97 3.52
C VAL A 38 1.31 6.27 2.18
N PRO A 39 0.46 5.34 1.74
CA PRO A 39 0.63 4.67 0.45
C PRO A 39 0.24 5.60 -0.71
N THR A 40 0.60 5.20 -1.93
CA THR A 40 -0.05 5.76 -3.14
C THR A 40 -1.45 5.18 -3.30
N GLN A 41 -2.32 5.85 -4.06
CA GLN A 41 -3.66 5.34 -4.39
C GLN A 41 -3.62 3.95 -5.03
N GLU A 42 -2.58 3.69 -5.83
CA GLU A 42 -2.34 2.39 -6.45
C GLU A 42 -2.11 1.28 -5.39
N ILE A 43 -1.24 1.54 -4.41
CA ILE A 43 -0.94 0.59 -3.32
C ILE A 43 -2.19 0.42 -2.43
N ASP A 44 -2.88 1.51 -2.12
CA ASP A 44 -4.08 1.53 -1.28
C ASP A 44 -5.22 0.68 -1.88
N ALA A 45 -5.45 0.76 -3.19
CA ALA A 45 -6.47 -0.04 -3.86
C ALA A 45 -6.22 -1.56 -3.73
N VAL A 46 -4.96 -1.99 -3.85
CA VAL A 46 -4.57 -3.40 -3.66
C VAL A 46 -4.72 -3.78 -2.19
N LEU A 47 -4.37 -2.88 -1.27
CA LEU A 47 -4.46 -3.07 0.16
C LEU A 47 -5.92 -3.21 0.63
N HIS A 48 -6.85 -2.35 0.20
CA HIS A 48 -8.27 -2.45 0.52
C HIS A 48 -8.90 -3.75 -0.02
N THR A 49 -8.53 -4.15 -1.23
CA THR A 49 -8.99 -5.41 -1.81
C THR A 49 -8.56 -6.59 -0.94
N ASN A 50 -7.30 -6.60 -0.47
CA ASN A 50 -6.77 -7.65 0.40
C ASN A 50 -7.27 -7.59 1.84
N MET A 51 -7.58 -6.41 2.38
CA MET A 51 -8.20 -6.26 3.71
C MET A 51 -9.65 -6.72 3.76
N THR A 52 -10.36 -6.64 2.63
CA THR A 52 -11.77 -7.06 2.52
C THR A 52 -11.90 -8.58 2.46
N ASN A 53 -10.84 -9.30 2.07
CA ASN A 53 -10.84 -10.76 1.99
C ASN A 53 -10.88 -11.38 3.41
N THR A 54 -11.88 -12.21 3.68
CA THR A 54 -12.20 -12.71 5.02
C THR A 54 -11.11 -13.61 5.62
N ASN A 55 -10.30 -14.26 4.80
CA ASN A 55 -9.21 -15.13 5.24
C ASN A 55 -7.95 -14.39 5.70
N SER A 56 -7.79 -13.13 5.30
CA SER A 56 -6.64 -12.29 5.64
C SER A 56 -6.96 -11.32 6.77
N LYS A 57 -8.25 -10.98 6.99
CA LYS A 57 -8.71 -10.05 8.03
C LYS A 57 -8.04 -10.24 9.39
N THR A 58 -7.90 -11.47 9.87
CA THR A 58 -7.35 -11.74 11.21
C THR A 58 -5.87 -11.35 11.34
N LEU A 59 -5.07 -11.53 10.29
CA LEU A 59 -3.66 -11.12 10.24
C LEU A 59 -3.51 -9.62 10.00
N PHE A 60 -4.39 -9.03 9.19
CA PHE A 60 -4.42 -7.58 8.97
C PHE A 60 -4.80 -6.84 10.25
N ASN A 61 -5.80 -7.33 11.01
CA ASN A 61 -6.29 -6.62 12.19
C ASN A 61 -5.28 -6.56 13.34
N THR A 62 -4.34 -7.50 13.41
CA THR A 62 -3.30 -7.53 14.44
C THR A 62 -2.04 -6.76 14.03
N LEU A 63 -1.72 -6.75 12.74
CA LEU A 63 -0.46 -6.18 12.25
C LEU A 63 -0.61 -4.80 11.63
N ILE A 64 -1.76 -4.46 11.06
CA ILE A 64 -1.94 -3.25 10.24
C ILE A 64 -3.10 -2.44 10.78
N LYS A 65 -2.80 -1.24 11.27
CA LYS A 65 -3.79 -0.22 11.61
C LYS A 65 -3.96 0.70 10.41
N HIS A 66 -5.14 0.65 9.80
CA HIS A 66 -5.55 1.55 8.73
C HIS A 66 -6.40 2.68 9.31
N ILE A 67 -5.99 3.93 9.11
CA ILE A 67 -6.72 5.13 9.49
C ILE A 67 -7.28 5.75 8.21
N PRO A 68 -8.59 5.65 7.97
CA PRO A 68 -9.21 6.24 6.78
C PRO A 68 -9.26 7.77 6.89
N GLU A 69 -9.38 8.43 5.74
CA GLU A 69 -9.66 9.87 5.61
C GLU A 69 -8.59 10.83 6.13
N PHE A 70 -7.40 10.30 6.46
CA PHE A 70 -6.28 11.13 6.88
C PHE A 70 -5.85 12.09 5.76
N GLY A 71 -5.80 13.39 6.07
CA GLY A 71 -5.48 14.47 5.14
C GLY A 71 -6.70 15.28 4.68
N MET A 72 -7.91 14.98 5.17
CA MET A 72 -9.15 15.70 4.84
C MET A 72 -9.69 16.61 5.96
N GLY A 73 -9.13 16.53 7.18
CA GLY A 73 -9.60 17.20 8.39
C GLY A 73 -9.22 18.68 8.53
N GLY A 74 -8.46 19.25 7.59
CA GLY A 74 -8.09 20.67 7.58
C GLY A 74 -6.65 20.92 7.16
N ALA A 75 -6.23 22.19 7.17
CA ALA A 75 -4.90 22.59 6.66
C ALA A 75 -3.73 21.98 7.44
N GLU A 76 -3.85 21.82 8.76
CA GLU A 76 -2.80 21.23 9.60
C GLU A 76 -2.62 19.73 9.31
N GLU A 77 -3.72 18.98 9.27
CA GLU A 77 -3.69 17.55 8.93
C GLU A 77 -3.20 17.33 7.49
N TYR A 78 -3.58 18.20 6.56
CA TYR A 78 -3.09 18.15 5.18
C TYR A 78 -1.57 18.31 5.10
N LEU A 79 -0.99 19.24 5.84
CA LEU A 79 0.45 19.43 5.89
C LEU A 79 1.17 18.24 6.54
N GLU A 80 0.59 17.68 7.61
CA GLU A 80 1.13 16.47 8.25
C GLU A 80 1.10 15.27 7.29
N TRP A 81 -0.01 15.09 6.58
CA TRP A 81 -0.17 14.05 5.56
C TRP A 81 0.85 14.19 4.43
N GLN A 82 1.08 15.41 3.92
CA GLN A 82 2.11 15.66 2.91
C GLN A 82 3.51 15.31 3.41
N LEU A 83 3.82 15.66 4.66
CA LEU A 83 5.11 15.36 5.28
C LEU A 83 5.32 13.85 5.42
N ILE A 84 4.33 13.13 5.94
CA ILE A 84 4.39 11.67 6.11
C ILE A 84 4.49 10.97 4.76
N PHE A 85 3.78 11.44 3.73
CA PHE A 85 3.92 10.90 2.38
C PHE A 85 5.32 11.12 1.81
N ALA A 86 5.88 12.32 1.94
CA ALA A 86 7.24 12.61 1.50
C ALA A 86 8.27 11.71 2.19
N GLN A 87 8.12 11.48 3.49
CA GLN A 87 8.95 10.55 4.26
C GLN A 87 8.78 9.11 3.78
N THR A 88 7.54 8.67 3.57
CA THR A 88 7.23 7.33 3.06
C THR A 88 7.90 7.10 1.71
N LYS A 89 7.77 8.06 0.79
CA LYS A 89 8.39 7.99 -0.54
C LYS A 89 9.91 7.92 -0.46
N ALA A 90 10.54 8.79 0.34
CA ALA A 90 11.98 8.80 0.50
C ALA A 90 12.50 7.44 1.02
N LEU A 91 11.82 6.87 2.01
CA LEU A 91 12.18 5.59 2.60
C LEU A 91 11.97 4.41 1.64
N PHE A 92 10.87 4.45 0.89
CA PHE A 92 10.55 3.46 -0.13
C PHE A 92 11.62 3.45 -1.21
N GLU A 93 11.97 4.63 -1.74
CA GLU A 93 13.00 4.78 -2.77
C GLU A 93 14.40 4.44 -2.26
N GLN A 94 14.72 4.75 -1.00
CA GLN A 94 15.96 4.31 -0.37
C GLN A 94 16.05 2.79 -0.27
N THR A 95 14.91 2.10 -0.05
CA THR A 95 14.88 0.65 0.18
C THR A 95 14.82 -0.15 -1.13
N PHE A 96 14.09 0.33 -2.13
CA PHE A 96 13.78 -0.42 -3.36
C PHE A 96 14.28 0.27 -4.65
N GLY A 97 14.90 1.44 -4.55
CA GLY A 97 15.43 2.22 -5.68
C GLY A 97 14.53 3.39 -6.07
N LYS A 98 15.13 4.42 -6.69
CA LYS A 98 14.43 5.64 -7.10
C LYS A 98 13.30 5.34 -8.09
N GLY A 99 12.12 5.94 -7.90
CA GLY A 99 10.94 5.72 -8.74
C GLY A 99 10.19 4.40 -8.51
N SER A 100 10.63 3.56 -7.57
CA SER A 100 10.00 2.26 -7.30
C SER A 100 8.56 2.37 -6.77
N MET A 101 8.25 3.45 -6.03
CA MET A 101 6.90 3.69 -5.50
C MET A 101 5.88 4.08 -6.58
N GLY A 102 6.35 4.38 -7.80
CA GLY A 102 5.52 4.86 -8.91
C GLY A 102 5.16 6.35 -8.83
N ASP A 103 4.34 6.79 -9.79
CA ASP A 103 3.93 8.20 -9.95
C ASP A 103 2.47 8.44 -9.51
N SER A 104 1.83 7.41 -8.94
CA SER A 104 0.47 7.52 -8.42
C SER A 104 0.42 8.52 -7.25
N PRO A 105 -0.62 9.37 -7.17
CA PRO A 105 -0.75 10.32 -6.07
C PRO A 105 -0.91 9.60 -4.72
N PRO A 106 -0.60 10.28 -3.61
CA PRO A 106 -0.85 9.75 -2.26
C PRO A 106 -2.34 9.43 -2.05
N ALA A 107 -2.60 8.36 -1.30
CA ALA A 107 -3.93 8.03 -0.83
C ALA A 107 -4.31 8.85 0.42
N CYS A 108 -5.60 9.09 0.63
CA CYS A 108 -6.12 9.74 1.84
C CYS A 108 -6.29 8.71 2.98
N CYS A 109 -5.18 8.07 3.36
CA CYS A 109 -5.14 7.11 4.45
C CYS A 109 -3.76 7.07 5.09
N GLU A 110 -3.72 6.68 6.36
CA GLU A 110 -2.50 6.36 7.08
C GLU A 110 -2.47 4.88 7.44
N ILE A 111 -1.32 4.25 7.23
CA ILE A 111 -1.04 2.88 7.58
C ILE A 111 0.04 2.84 8.65
N LEU A 112 -0.23 2.14 9.74
CA LEU A 112 0.75 1.82 10.76
C LEU A 112 0.89 0.30 10.87
N ILE A 113 2.12 -0.21 10.67
CA ILE A 113 2.44 -1.63 10.81
C ILE A 113 3.07 -1.86 12.18
N HIS A 114 2.44 -2.71 12.99
CA HIS A 114 2.93 -3.11 14.30
C HIS A 114 4.07 -4.14 14.19
N PRO A 115 5.01 -4.15 15.14
CA PRO A 115 6.04 -5.19 15.19
C PRO A 115 5.40 -6.56 15.40
N LEU A 116 6.01 -7.58 14.79
CA LEU A 116 5.72 -8.98 15.09
C LEU A 116 6.26 -9.26 16.50
N VAL A 117 5.37 -9.37 17.48
CA VAL A 117 5.66 -9.86 18.84
C VAL A 117 5.93 -11.36 18.86
#